data_AF-A0A9N8KC30-F1
#
_entry.id   AF-A0A9N8KC30-F1
#
_cell.length_a   1.000
_cell.length_b   1.000
_cell.length_c   1.000
_cell.angle_alpha   90.00
_cell.angle_beta   90.00
_cell.angle_gamma   90.00
#
_symmetry.space_group_name_H-M   'P 1'
#
loop_
_entity.id
_entity.type
_entity.pdbx_description
1 polymer ?
#
loop_
_entity_poly.entity_id
_entity_poly.type
_entity_poly.pdbx_seq_one_letter_code
_entity_poly.pdbx_strand_id
1 'polypeptide(L)'
;MGFTTGFIGGIALTSSLFYISLNLHERNRLYQSHLLRQQSNLLRNITDPQPKEPSQTARHLVPGLADRLKYRWNTELEAAVRKIQHFNWEQWRADAEDKVSVVFTKGLGSAVDEAEKKTT
;
A
#
# COMPACT_ATOMS: atom_id res chain seq x y z
N MET A 1 9.26 -7.26 -27.39
CA MET A 1 8.87 -8.05 -26.20
C MET A 1 7.93 -7.23 -25.29
N GLY A 2 6.76 -6.80 -25.77
CA GLY A 2 5.84 -5.95 -25.00
C GLY A 2 5.00 -6.71 -23.95
N PHE A 3 4.81 -8.02 -24.14
CA PHE A 3 4.01 -8.87 -23.27
C PHE A 3 4.55 -8.96 -21.83
N THR A 4 5.87 -9.14 -21.68
CA THR A 4 6.50 -9.29 -20.35
C THR A 4 6.43 -8.01 -19.54
N THR A 5 6.50 -6.84 -20.19
CA THR A 5 6.41 -5.53 -19.50
C THR A 5 4.98 -5.27 -19.02
N GLY A 6 3.97 -5.57 -19.84
CA GLY A 6 2.55 -5.47 -19.44
C GLY A 6 2.19 -6.47 -18.32
N PHE A 7 2.71 -7.69 -18.40
CA PHE A 7 2.50 -8.72 -17.36
C PHE A 7 3.08 -8.31 -16.00
N ILE A 8 4.34 -7.85 -15.96
CA ILE A 8 4.98 -7.38 -14.72
C ILE A 8 4.26 -6.13 -14.18
N GLY A 9 3.87 -5.19 -15.05
CA GLY A 9 3.10 -4.00 -14.66
C GLY A 9 1.74 -4.36 -14.06
N GLY A 10 1.03 -5.32 -14.65
CA GLY A 10 -0.24 -5.82 -14.15
C GLY A 10 -0.12 -6.48 -12.77
N ILE A 11 0.90 -7.32 -12.56
CA ILE A 11 1.18 -7.95 -11.26
C ILE A 11 1.51 -6.88 -10.21
N ALA A 12 2.36 -5.90 -10.54
CA ALA A 12 2.72 -4.85 -9.60
C ALA A 12 1.49 -4.00 -9.19
N LEU A 13 0.65 -3.62 -10.16
CA LEU A 13 -0.57 -2.86 -9.91
C LEU A 13 -1.54 -3.64 -9.02
N THR A 14 -1.85 -4.89 -9.37
CA THR A 14 -2.78 -5.72 -8.59
C THR A 14 -2.23 -6.02 -7.20
N SER A 15 -0.93 -6.31 -7.09
CA SER A 15 -0.29 -6.55 -5.79
C SER A 15 -0.31 -5.31 -4.91
N SER A 16 -0.07 -4.11 -5.48
CA SER A 16 -0.18 -2.84 -4.77
C SER A 16 -1.61 -2.58 -4.30
N LEU A 17 -2.60 -2.77 -5.18
CA LEU A 17 -4.00 -2.55 -4.85
C LEU A 17 -4.48 -3.52 -3.75
N PHE A 18 -4.08 -4.80 -3.86
CA PHE A 18 -4.36 -5.81 -2.85
C PHE A 18 -3.72 -5.47 -1.51
N TYR A 19 -2.46 -5.06 -1.51
CA TYR A 19 -1.73 -4.66 -0.31
C TYR A 19 -2.39 -3.46 0.40
N ILE A 20 -2.79 -2.44 -0.36
CA ILE A 20 -3.49 -1.26 0.18
C ILE A 20 -4.84 -1.66 0.77
N SER A 21 -5.60 -2.50 0.06
CA SER A 21 -6.90 -2.98 0.52
C SER A 21 -6.80 -3.74 1.84
N LEU A 22 -5.83 -4.66 1.95
CA LEU A 22 -5.61 -5.44 3.16
C LEU A 22 -5.20 -4.56 4.34
N ASN A 23 -4.29 -3.62 4.12
CA ASN A 23 -3.89 -2.65 5.15
C ASN A 23 -5.06 -1.80 5.65
N LEU A 24 -5.93 -1.33 4.75
CA LEU A 24 -7.09 -0.54 5.12
C LEU A 24 -8.08 -1.37 5.94
N HIS A 25 -8.29 -2.63 5.56
CA HIS A 25 -9.16 -3.55 6.28
C HIS A 25 -8.65 -3.80 7.72
N GLU A 26 -7.35 -4.03 7.89
CA GLU A 26 -6.75 -4.22 9.22
C GLU A 26 -6.91 -2.98 10.10
N ARG A 27 -6.63 -1.78 9.56
CA ARG A 27 -6.80 -0.52 10.28
C ARG A 27 -8.24 -0.30 10.72
N ASN A 28 -9.21 -0.59 9.85
CA ASN A 28 -10.63 -0.47 10.16
C ASN A 28 -11.05 -1.44 11.28
N ARG A 29 -10.59 -2.70 11.21
CA ARG A 29 -10.89 -3.69 12.25
C ARG A 29 -10.31 -3.30 13.61
N LEU A 30 -9.08 -2.77 13.61
CA LEU A 30 -8.46 -2.25 14.84
C LEU A 30 -9.25 -1.08 15.40
N TYR A 31 -9.59 -0.10 14.56
CA TYR A 31 -10.35 1.09 14.98
C TYR A 31 -11.70 0.71 15.61
N GLN A 32 -12.46 -0.17 14.97
CA GLN A 32 -13.72 -0.67 15.51
C GLN A 32 -13.53 -1.36 16.87
N SER A 33 -12.50 -2.20 17.02
CA SER A 33 -12.23 -2.87 18.28
C SER A 33 -11.87 -1.91 19.42
N HIS A 34 -11.13 -0.84 19.10
CA HIS A 34 -10.77 0.20 20.07
C HIS A 34 -12.00 0.98 20.52
N LEU A 35 -12.86 1.36 19.58
CA LEU A 35 -14.08 2.10 19.86
C LEU A 35 -15.04 1.28 20.74
N LEU A 36 -15.22 -0.02 20.43
CA LEU A 36 -16.03 -0.92 21.25
C LEU A 36 -15.46 -1.10 22.66
N ARG A 37 -14.14 -1.25 22.80
CA ARG A 37 -13.48 -1.33 24.12
C ARG A 37 -13.63 -0.04 24.92
N GLN A 38 -13.48 1.12 24.27
CA GLN A 38 -13.68 2.42 24.91
C GLN A 38 -15.11 2.58 25.40
N GLN A 39 -16.10 2.30 24.55
CA GLN A 39 -17.51 2.36 24.94
C GLN A 39 -17.84 1.38 26.06
N SER A 40 -17.35 0.15 25.98
CA SER A 40 -17.51 -0.85 27.03
C SER A 40 -16.90 -0.38 28.35
N ASN A 41 -15.70 0.21 28.33
CA ASN A 41 -15.05 0.75 29.51
C ASN A 41 -15.81 1.95 30.09
N LEU A 42 -16.35 2.84 29.26
CA LEU A 42 -17.16 3.98 29.71
C LEU A 42 -18.45 3.51 30.37
N LEU A 43 -19.17 2.57 29.75
CA LEU A 43 -20.38 1.97 30.34
C LEU A 43 -20.05 1.27 31.65
N ARG A 44 -18.97 0.48 31.67
CA ARG A 44 -18.53 -0.22 32.88
C ARG A 44 -18.15 0.76 33.99
N ASN A 45 -17.50 1.87 33.67
CA ASN A 45 -17.12 2.88 34.65
C ASN A 45 -18.33 3.63 35.25
N ILE A 46 -19.45 3.72 34.53
CA ILE A 46 -20.71 4.29 35.06
C ILE A 46 -21.39 3.31 36.01
N THR A 47 -21.41 2.02 35.68
CA THR A 47 -22.13 1.00 36.47
C THR A 47 -21.31 0.44 37.64
N ASP A 48 -20.01 0.27 37.45
CA ASP A 48 -19.05 -0.28 38.42
C ASP A 48 -17.69 0.42 38.24
N PRO A 49 -17.52 1.62 38.85
CA PRO A 49 -16.32 2.42 38.70
C PRO A 49 -15.11 1.63 39.16
N GLN A 50 -14.21 1.32 38.23
CA GLN A 50 -13.03 0.52 38.53
C GLN A 50 -12.15 1.30 39.52
N PRO A 51 -11.64 0.64 40.59
CA PRO A 51 -10.76 1.29 41.54
C PRO A 51 -9.54 1.86 40.81
N LYS A 52 -9.14 3.07 41.18
CA LYS A 52 -8.02 3.82 40.57
C LYS A 52 -6.81 2.90 40.44
N GLU A 53 -6.40 2.63 39.20
CA GLU A 53 -5.23 1.80 38.95
C GLU A 53 -4.03 2.35 39.75
N PRO A 54 -3.26 1.49 40.44
CA PRO A 54 -2.07 1.93 41.17
C PRO A 54 -1.16 2.70 40.21
N SER A 55 -0.52 3.76 40.72
CA SER A 55 0.36 4.63 39.93
C SER A 55 1.24 3.78 39.02
N GLN A 56 1.11 3.98 37.71
CA GLN A 56 1.89 3.25 36.72
C GLN A 56 3.36 3.64 36.92
N THR A 57 4.07 2.90 37.78
CA THR A 57 5.52 2.94 37.85
C THR A 57 5.97 2.60 36.44
N ALA A 58 6.65 3.54 35.77
CA ALA A 58 7.08 3.43 34.39
C ALA A 58 7.60 2.02 34.13
N ARG A 59 6.77 1.19 33.52
CA ARG A 59 7.15 -0.19 33.25
C ARG A 59 8.20 -0.06 32.17
N HIS A 60 9.46 -0.27 32.53
CA HIS A 60 10.53 -0.51 31.59
C HIS A 60 10.17 -1.83 30.87
N LEU A 61 9.28 -1.75 29.89
CA LEU A 61 9.03 -2.83 28.96
C LEU A 61 10.32 -2.98 28.17
N VAL A 62 11.12 -3.98 28.54
CA VAL A 62 12.16 -4.50 27.68
C VAL A 62 11.44 -4.84 26.36
N PRO A 63 11.77 -4.17 25.24
CA PRO A 63 10.97 -4.23 24.03
C PRO A 63 10.84 -5.69 23.58
N GLY A 64 9.60 -6.14 23.45
CA GLY A 64 9.29 -7.51 23.05
C GLY A 64 9.81 -7.79 21.64
N LEU A 65 9.85 -9.07 21.25
CA LEU A 65 10.21 -9.45 19.88
C LEU A 65 9.31 -8.75 18.84
N ALA A 66 8.03 -8.56 19.17
CA ALA A 66 7.06 -7.84 18.35
C ALA A 66 7.42 -6.36 18.16
N ASP A 67 7.85 -5.66 19.22
CA ASP A 67 8.27 -4.27 19.11
C ASP A 67 9.52 -4.15 18.23
N ARG A 68 10.49 -5.05 18.40
CA ARG A 68 11.70 -5.08 17.56
C ARG A 68 11.39 -5.35 16.09
N LEU A 69 10.46 -6.25 15.80
CA LEU A 69 9.97 -6.50 14.45
C LEU A 69 9.28 -5.27 13.86
N LYS A 70 8.45 -4.60 14.65
CA LYS A 70 7.77 -3.36 14.25
C LYS A 70 8.77 -2.25 13.94
N TYR A 71 9.80 -2.08 14.76
CA TYR A 71 10.87 -1.10 14.51
C TYR A 71 11.64 -1.42 13.24
N ARG A 72 12.01 -2.68 13.02
CA ARG A 72 12.73 -3.09 11.80
C ARG A 72 11.87 -2.86 10.56
N TRP A 73 10.60 -3.27 10.61
CA TRP A 73 9.64 -3.06 9.53
C TRP A 73 9.42 -1.58 9.22
N ASN A 74 9.25 -0.73 10.24
CA ASN A 74 9.13 0.71 10.03
C ASN A 74 10.36 1.31 9.37
N THR A 75 11.55 0.86 9.76
CA THR A 75 12.82 1.33 9.17
C THR A 75 12.92 0.92 7.70
N GLU A 76 12.53 -0.32 7.37
CA GLU A 76 12.50 -0.83 6.01
C GLU A 76 11.47 -0.08 5.13
N LEU A 77 10.29 0.20 5.68
CA LEU A 77 9.28 1.04 5.02
C LEU A 77 9.78 2.47 4.78
N GLU A 78 10.41 3.09 5.77
CA GLU A 78 10.98 4.43 5.63
C GLU A 78 12.06 4.44 4.54
N ALA A 79 12.93 3.44 4.51
CA ALA A 79 13.94 3.29 3.46
C ALA A 79 13.32 3.08 2.07
N ALA A 80 12.25 2.29 1.97
CA ALA A 80 11.53 2.09 0.72
C ALA A 80 10.84 3.38 0.24
N VAL A 81 10.14 4.09 1.12
CA VAL A 81 9.51 5.38 0.82
C VAL A 81 10.56 6.41 0.41
N ARG A 82 11.69 6.47 1.11
CA ARG A 82 12.78 7.38 0.78
C ARG A 82 13.38 7.08 -0.59
N LYS A 83 13.53 5.80 -0.95
CA LYS A 83 13.94 5.41 -2.31
C LYS A 83 12.93 5.85 -3.37
N ILE A 84 11.63 5.72 -3.11
CA ILE A 84 10.56 6.15 -4.02
C ILE A 84 10.52 7.69 -4.15
N GLN A 85 10.77 8.42 -3.08
CA GLN A 85 10.84 9.88 -3.10
C GLN A 85 12.03 10.40 -3.89
N HIS A 86 13.20 9.77 -3.77
CA HIS A 86 14.40 10.12 -4.54
C HIS A 86 14.43 9.45 -5.91
N PHE A 87 13.40 8.69 -6.26
CA PHE A 87 13.31 8.06 -7.56
C PHE A 87 13.06 9.13 -8.62
N ASN A 88 13.83 9.10 -9.71
CA ASN A 88 13.69 10.05 -10.81
C ASN A 88 12.44 9.73 -11.63
N TRP A 89 11.31 10.25 -11.17
CA TRP A 89 9.99 10.10 -11.79
C TRP A 89 9.93 10.66 -13.21
N GLU A 90 10.72 11.69 -13.49
CA GLU A 90 10.79 12.32 -14.81
C GLU A 90 11.38 11.37 -15.85
N GLN A 91 12.50 10.72 -15.53
CA GLN A 91 13.12 9.73 -16.41
C GLN A 91 12.25 8.49 -16.57
N TRP A 92 11.65 8.00 -15.49
CA TRP A 92 10.73 6.87 -15.57
C TRP A 92 9.49 7.18 -16.42
N ARG A 93 8.95 8.41 -16.31
CA ARG A 93 7.84 8.86 -17.16
C ARG A 93 8.26 8.94 -18.61
N ALA A 94 9.42 9.52 -18.91
CA ALA A 94 9.94 9.60 -20.28
C ALA A 94 10.10 8.21 -20.90
N ASP A 95 10.71 7.27 -20.16
CA ASP A 95 10.85 5.88 -20.61
C ASP A 95 9.50 5.17 -20.79
N ALA A 96 8.50 5.52 -19.97
CA ALA A 96 7.15 4.99 -20.09
C ALA A 96 6.41 5.59 -21.30
N GLU A 97 6.55 6.89 -21.54
CA GLU A 97 5.96 7.62 -22.66
C GLU A 97 6.55 7.15 -23.99
N ASP A 98 7.85 6.92 -24.06
CA ASP A 98 8.52 6.33 -25.23
C ASP A 98 8.03 4.90 -25.51
N LYS A 99 7.80 4.09 -24.47
CA LYS A 99 7.26 2.73 -24.66
C LYS A 99 5.80 2.76 -25.09
N VAL A 100 5.00 3.67 -24.54
CA VAL A 100 3.59 3.86 -24.90
C VAL A 100 3.49 4.37 -26.33
N SER A 101 4.30 5.34 -26.72
CA SER A 101 4.30 5.91 -28.07
C SER A 101 4.64 4.86 -29.12
N VAL A 102 5.64 4.00 -28.86
CA VAL A 102 6.03 2.90 -29.75
C VAL A 102 4.93 1.84 -29.87
N VAL A 103 4.25 1.50 -28.78
CA VAL A 103 3.13 0.55 -28.83
C VAL A 103 1.94 1.16 -29.55
N PHE A 104 1.66 2.44 -29.35
CA PHE A 104 0.55 3.14 -29.96
C PHE A 104 0.76 3.35 -31.46
N THR A 105 1.95 3.80 -31.91
CA THR A 105 2.26 3.89 -33.36
C THR A 105 2.22 2.53 -34.03
N LYS A 106 2.71 1.48 -33.38
CA LYS A 106 2.67 0.13 -33.94
C LYS A 106 1.25 -0.42 -34.02
N GLY A 107 0.42 -0.20 -33.00
CA GLY A 107 -0.97 -0.65 -32.96
C GLY A 107 -1.87 0.12 -33.94
N LEU A 108 -1.72 1.45 -33.98
CA LEU A 108 -2.47 2.31 -34.90
C LEU A 108 -2.06 2.07 -36.35
N GLY A 109 -0.75 1.93 -36.63
CA GLY A 109 -0.23 1.58 -37.96
C GLY A 109 -0.75 0.22 -38.44
N SER A 110 -0.75 -0.79 -37.58
CA SER A 110 -1.32 -2.11 -37.94
C SER A 110 -2.83 -2.07 -38.17
N ALA A 111 -3.57 -1.20 -37.46
CA ALA A 111 -5.01 -1.05 -37.65
C ALA A 111 -5.36 -0.29 -38.94
N VAL A 112 -4.52 0.69 -39.33
CA VAL A 112 -4.66 1.43 -40.59
C VAL A 112 -4.34 0.52 -41.79
N ASP A 113 -3.25 -0.25 -41.74
CA ASP A 113 -2.90 -1.22 -42.77
C ASP A 113 -3.98 -2.31 -42.94
N GLU A 114 -4.61 -2.74 -41.84
CA GLU A 114 -5.70 -3.73 -41.89
C GLU A 114 -7.01 -3.14 -42.45
N ALA A 115 -7.24 -1.83 -42.26
CA ALA A 115 -8.38 -1.13 -42.85
C ALA A 115 -8.22 -0.92 -44.36
N GLU A 116 -7.03 -0.57 -44.83
CA GLU A 116 -6.73 -0.32 -46.24
C GLU A 116 -6.81 -1.60 -47.10
N LYS A 117 -6.43 -2.75 -46.50
CA LYS A 117 -6.60 -4.09 -47.10
C LYS A 117 -8.05 -4.57 -47.21
N LYS A 118 -8.98 -4.02 -46.41
CA LYS A 118 -10.41 -4.38 -46.46
C LYS A 118 -11.21 -3.52 -47.45
N THR A 119 -10.63 -2.42 -47.92
CA THR A 119 -11.24 -1.48 -48.88
C THR A 119 -10.76 -1.64 -50.33
N THR A 120 -9.83 -2.56 -50.60
CA THR A 120 -9.38 -2.97 -51.94
C THR A 120 -9.85 -4.38 -52.25
#